data_AF-A0A2G8KLE6-F1
#
_entry.id   AF-A0A2G8KLE6-F1
#
_cell.length_a   1.000
_cell.length_b   1.000
_cell.length_c   1.000
_cell.angle_alpha   90.00
_cell.angle_beta   90.00
_cell.angle_gamma   90.00
#
_symmetry.space_group_name_H-M   'P 1'
#
loop_
_entity.id
_entity.type
_entity.pdbx_description
1 polymer ?
#
loop_
_entity_poly.entity_id
_entity_poly.type
_entity_poly.pdbx_seq_one_letter_code
_entity_poly.pdbx_strand_id
1 'polypeptide(L)'
;MADSEETTTEATRMSRSSGNVHPPPRPLPNIAPPQPLQLKDGVAEEWKLFKQMFEGYCIITQLDKHETVYKKAVFLHCIGANGVKIYNSLTFTDGENQDDIRVIIKKLDEYFIGECNETYERYVFNKRDQNTGETIDAYVATLRTLAKACNFGELEESLIKDKLVLGIIDPNT
;
A
#
# COMPACT_ATOMS: atom_id res chain seq x y z
N MET A 1 -80.41 -26.06 0.38
CA MET A 1 -79.37 -27.03 0.00
C MET A 1 -78.51 -26.37 -1.04
N ALA A 2 -77.40 -25.79 -0.59
CA ALA A 2 -76.32 -25.29 -1.42
C ALA A 2 -75.04 -25.73 -0.71
N ASP A 3 -74.38 -26.74 -1.29
CA ASP A 3 -73.10 -27.28 -0.87
C ASP A 3 -72.02 -26.20 -0.96
N SER A 4 -71.28 -26.01 0.13
CA SER A 4 -70.02 -25.29 0.21
C SER A 4 -69.07 -26.13 1.05
N GLU A 5 -67.76 -25.97 0.82
CA GLU A 5 -66.61 -26.70 1.38
C GLU A 5 -66.14 -27.87 0.48
N GLU A 6 -64.87 -28.02 0.10
CA GLU A 6 -63.63 -27.39 0.57
C GLU A 6 -62.53 -27.65 -0.48
N THR A 7 -61.91 -26.60 -1.02
CA THR A 7 -60.74 -26.75 -1.92
C THR A 7 -59.48 -26.79 -1.06
N THR A 8 -58.99 -27.98 -0.74
CA THR A 8 -57.74 -28.17 0.00
C THR A 8 -56.55 -27.74 -0.86
N THR A 9 -55.84 -26.70 -0.41
CA THR A 9 -54.62 -26.18 -1.03
C THR A 9 -53.42 -27.04 -0.62
N GLU A 10 -52.70 -27.53 -1.62
CA GLU A 10 -51.54 -28.41 -1.53
C GLU A 10 -50.32 -27.67 -0.94
N ALA A 11 -49.91 -28.04 0.27
CA ALA A 11 -48.73 -27.49 0.93
C ALA A 11 -47.44 -28.08 0.34
N THR A 12 -46.77 -27.30 -0.50
CA THR A 12 -45.41 -27.60 -0.99
C THR A 12 -44.42 -27.58 0.19
N ARG A 13 -43.95 -28.76 0.59
CA ARG A 13 -42.91 -28.97 1.60
C ARG A 13 -41.57 -28.50 1.05
N MET A 14 -41.16 -27.27 1.36
CA MET A 14 -39.79 -26.80 1.13
C MET A 14 -38.82 -27.58 2.01
N SER A 15 -38.05 -28.48 1.40
CA SER A 15 -36.94 -29.18 2.04
C SER A 15 -35.85 -28.16 2.37
N ARG A 16 -35.63 -27.90 3.67
CA ARG A 16 -34.50 -27.09 4.13
C ARG A 16 -33.21 -27.87 3.83
N SER A 17 -32.47 -27.42 2.82
CA SER A 17 -31.06 -27.76 2.67
C SER A 17 -30.31 -27.23 3.89
N SER A 18 -30.05 -28.09 4.87
CA SER A 18 -29.06 -27.84 5.90
C SER A 18 -27.71 -27.70 5.21
N GLY A 19 -27.33 -26.45 4.89
CA GLY A 19 -25.99 -26.13 4.43
C GLY A 19 -25.02 -26.61 5.51
N ASN A 20 -24.18 -27.58 5.16
CA ASN A 20 -23.16 -28.08 6.06
C ASN A 20 -22.13 -26.96 6.24
N VAL A 21 -22.33 -26.11 7.25
CA VAL A 21 -21.38 -25.05 7.60
C VAL A 21 -20.16 -25.75 8.19
N HIS A 22 -19.17 -26.02 7.34
CA HIS A 22 -17.87 -26.49 7.83
C HIS A 22 -17.36 -25.47 8.85
N PRO A 23 -16.93 -25.91 10.04
CA PRO A 23 -16.32 -25.01 11.01
C PRO A 23 -15.11 -24.34 10.37
N PRO A 24 -14.81 -23.07 10.71
CA PRO A 24 -13.65 -22.38 10.17
C PRO A 24 -12.40 -23.22 10.42
N PRO A 25 -11.48 -23.32 9.43
CA PRO A 25 -10.28 -24.13 9.56
C PRO A 25 -9.52 -23.72 10.83
N ARG A 26 -9.04 -24.70 11.59
CA ARG A 26 -8.21 -24.43 12.78
C ARG A 26 -6.84 -23.89 12.33
N PRO A 27 -6.26 -22.91 13.06
CA PRO A 27 -4.89 -22.49 12.81
C PRO A 27 -3.95 -23.69 12.84
N LEU A 28 -2.97 -23.72 11.93
CA LEU A 28 -1.94 -24.74 11.95
C LEU A 28 -1.05 -24.56 13.20
N PRO A 29 -0.70 -25.63 13.92
CA PRO A 29 0.20 -25.53 15.06
C PRO A 29 1.64 -25.18 14.62
N ASN A 30 2.35 -24.40 15.42
CA ASN A 30 3.77 -24.03 15.25
C ASN A 30 4.12 -23.28 13.95
N ILE A 31 3.26 -22.39 13.49
CA ILE A 31 3.58 -21.52 12.36
C ILE A 31 4.65 -20.51 12.77
N ALA A 32 5.78 -20.53 12.08
CA ALA A 32 6.86 -19.58 12.29
C ALA A 32 6.42 -18.18 11.83
N PRO A 33 6.80 -17.10 12.55
CA PRO A 33 6.60 -15.75 12.08
C PRO A 33 7.40 -15.52 10.78
N PRO A 34 6.99 -14.54 9.95
CA PRO A 34 7.75 -14.18 8.76
C PRO A 34 9.16 -13.73 9.13
N GLN A 35 10.08 -13.83 8.17
CA GLN A 35 11.42 -13.28 8.35
C GLN A 35 11.33 -11.77 8.56
N PRO A 36 12.10 -11.20 9.49
CA PRO A 36 12.11 -9.76 9.73
C PRO A 36 12.48 -8.96 8.49
N LEU A 37 11.93 -7.74 8.36
CA LEU A 37 12.18 -6.85 7.24
C LEU A 37 13.69 -6.60 7.06
N GLN A 38 14.17 -6.88 5.86
CA GLN A 38 15.55 -6.63 5.46
C GLN A 38 15.60 -5.33 4.64
N LEU A 39 16.45 -4.39 5.05
CA LEU A 39 16.67 -3.14 4.31
C LEU A 39 17.92 -3.29 3.44
N LYS A 40 17.82 -4.11 2.39
CA LYS A 40 18.88 -4.32 1.39
C LYS A 40 18.56 -3.51 0.13
N ASP A 41 19.30 -3.75 -0.95
CA ASP A 41 19.01 -3.15 -2.26
C ASP A 41 17.57 -3.44 -2.68
N GLY A 42 16.84 -2.43 -3.14
CA GLY A 42 15.41 -2.57 -3.50
C GLY A 42 14.47 -2.55 -2.30
N VAL A 43 14.61 -1.55 -1.42
CA VAL A 43 13.83 -1.41 -0.17
C VAL A 43 12.31 -1.51 -0.38
N ALA A 44 11.77 -0.96 -1.48
CA ALA A 44 10.34 -1.07 -1.78
C ALA A 44 9.89 -2.51 -2.08
N GLU A 45 10.73 -3.30 -2.74
CA GLU A 45 10.44 -4.70 -3.04
C GLU A 45 10.56 -5.58 -1.79
N GLU A 46 11.56 -5.33 -0.95
CA GLU A 46 11.69 -5.97 0.36
C GLU A 46 10.49 -5.67 1.27
N TRP A 47 9.99 -4.43 1.25
CA TRP A 47 8.76 -4.07 1.96
C TRP A 47 7.54 -4.83 1.43
N LYS A 48 7.33 -4.86 0.10
CA LYS A 48 6.22 -5.61 -0.51
C LYS A 48 6.28 -7.10 -0.16
N LEU A 49 7.46 -7.70 -0.21
CA LEU A 49 7.68 -9.10 0.15
C LEU A 49 7.33 -9.36 1.62
N PHE A 50 7.88 -8.56 2.54
CA PHE A 50 7.57 -8.66 3.96
C PHE A 50 6.08 -8.53 4.23
N LYS A 51 5.43 -7.51 3.65
CA LYS A 51 3.99 -7.26 3.79
C LYS A 51 3.17 -8.47 3.34
N GLN A 52 3.47 -9.02 2.17
CA GLN A 52 2.79 -10.21 1.66
C GLN A 52 2.96 -11.42 2.60
N MET A 53 4.17 -11.65 3.11
CA MET A 53 4.42 -12.75 4.05
C MET A 53 3.67 -12.55 5.38
N PHE A 54 3.64 -11.31 5.88
CA PHE A 54 2.93 -10.98 7.11
C PHE A 54 1.40 -11.08 6.97
N GLU A 55 0.83 -10.69 5.82
CA GLU A 55 -0.59 -10.87 5.51
C GLU A 55 -0.97 -12.35 5.49
N GLY A 56 -0.16 -13.20 4.86
CA GLY A 56 -0.34 -14.65 4.91
C GLY A 56 -0.29 -15.20 6.33
N TYR A 57 0.68 -14.75 7.13
CA TYR A 57 0.78 -15.11 8.55
C TYR A 57 -0.48 -14.72 9.33
N CYS A 58 -1.00 -13.50 9.13
CA CYS A 58 -2.23 -13.03 9.79
C CYS A 58 -3.42 -13.95 9.51
N ILE A 59 -3.58 -14.40 8.27
CA ILE A 59 -4.67 -15.29 7.87
C ILE A 59 -4.51 -16.65 8.55
N ILE A 60 -3.31 -17.23 8.50
CA ILE A 60 -3.04 -18.58 9.04
C ILE A 60 -3.23 -18.61 10.56
N THR A 61 -2.76 -17.58 11.26
CA THR A 61 -2.85 -17.49 12.73
C THR A 61 -4.16 -16.87 13.23
N GLN A 62 -5.06 -16.48 12.32
CA GLN A 62 -6.32 -15.79 12.65
C GLN A 62 -6.08 -14.55 13.52
N LEU A 63 -5.04 -13.78 13.17
CA LEU A 63 -4.63 -12.62 13.94
C LEU A 63 -5.74 -11.57 14.03
N ASP A 64 -6.64 -11.54 13.04
CA ASP A 64 -7.83 -10.68 12.97
C ASP A 64 -8.79 -10.84 14.15
N LYS A 65 -8.80 -12.00 14.82
CA LYS A 65 -9.65 -12.28 15.98
C LYS A 65 -9.17 -11.68 17.29
N HIS A 66 -7.95 -11.13 17.31
CA HIS A 66 -7.37 -10.55 18.52
C HIS A 66 -7.69 -9.06 18.66
N GLU A 67 -7.34 -8.46 19.81
CA GLU A 67 -7.47 -7.02 20.03
C GLU A 67 -6.41 -6.23 19.26
N THR A 68 -6.73 -4.99 18.93
CA THR A 68 -5.90 -4.09 18.12
C THR A 68 -4.47 -3.95 18.66
N VAL A 69 -4.31 -3.76 19.98
CA VAL A 69 -3.00 -3.64 20.63
C VAL A 69 -2.16 -4.92 20.49
N TYR A 70 -2.79 -6.09 20.58
CA TYR A 70 -2.12 -7.37 20.37
C TYR A 70 -1.65 -7.54 18.92
N LYS A 71 -2.50 -7.19 17.94
CA LYS A 71 -2.14 -7.23 16.51
C LYS A 71 -0.91 -6.37 16.23
N LYS A 72 -0.89 -5.16 16.78
CA LYS A 72 0.27 -4.25 16.69
C LYS A 72 1.52 -4.86 17.32
N ALA A 73 1.42 -5.43 18.52
CA ALA A 73 2.58 -6.05 19.18
C ALA A 73 3.15 -7.20 18.33
N VAL A 74 2.29 -8.06 17.77
CA VAL A 74 2.71 -9.14 16.86
C VAL A 74 3.38 -8.57 15.61
N PHE A 75 2.82 -7.51 15.01
CA PHE A 75 3.42 -6.86 13.85
C PHE A 75 4.81 -6.29 14.15
N LEU A 76 4.96 -5.51 15.23
CA LEU A 76 6.23 -4.92 15.63
C LEU A 76 7.29 -5.98 15.98
N HIS A 77 6.85 -7.12 16.52
CA HIS A 77 7.73 -8.27 16.72
C HIS A 77 8.19 -8.86 15.37
N CYS A 78 7.26 -9.07 14.43
CA CYS A 78 7.55 -9.69 13.14
C CYS A 78 8.40 -8.80 12.22
N ILE A 79 8.13 -7.49 12.17
CA ILE A 79 8.88 -6.56 11.30
C ILE A 79 10.34 -6.41 11.72
N GLY A 80 10.63 -6.66 13.00
CA GLY A 80 11.97 -6.65 13.57
C GLY A 80 12.58 -5.26 13.74
N ALA A 81 13.81 -5.22 14.27
CA ALA A 81 14.42 -4.00 14.77
C ALA A 81 14.53 -2.86 13.73
N ASN A 82 14.84 -3.18 12.48
CA ASN A 82 14.94 -2.19 11.41
C ASN A 82 13.56 -1.55 11.11
N GLY A 83 12.52 -2.38 10.98
CA GLY A 83 11.16 -1.89 10.78
C GLY A 83 10.63 -1.12 11.98
N VAL A 84 10.96 -1.53 13.21
CA VAL A 84 10.60 -0.79 14.43
C VAL A 84 11.25 0.60 14.47
N LYS A 85 12.49 0.75 14.03
CA LYS A 85 13.14 2.07 13.93
C LYS A 85 12.38 2.99 12.97
N ILE A 86 11.95 2.46 11.82
CA ILE A 86 11.17 3.23 10.84
C ILE A 86 9.79 3.56 11.41
N TYR A 87 9.11 2.59 12.02
CA TYR A 87 7.84 2.82 12.72
C TYR A 87 7.93 3.97 13.73
N ASN A 88 9.00 4.02 14.53
CA ASN A 88 9.23 5.09 15.51
C ASN A 88 9.51 6.46 14.87
N SER A 89 9.85 6.52 13.59
CA SER A 89 10.03 7.77 12.83
C SER A 89 8.76 8.26 12.15
N LEU A 90 7.69 7.46 12.13
CA LEU A 90 6.44 7.82 11.49
C LEU A 90 5.69 8.89 12.30
N THR A 91 5.13 9.86 11.58
CA THR A 91 4.24 10.87 12.14
C THR A 91 2.79 10.47 11.90
N PHE A 92 2.00 10.47 12.97
CA PHE A 92 0.56 10.21 12.96
C PHE A 92 -0.19 11.52 13.21
N THR A 93 -1.17 11.85 12.37
CA THR A 93 -2.01 13.04 12.51
C THR A 93 -3.20 12.77 13.42
N ASP A 94 -3.86 13.84 13.89
CA ASP A 94 -5.09 13.74 14.67
C ASP A 94 -6.14 12.90 13.93
N GLY A 95 -6.65 11.87 14.60
CA GLY A 95 -7.61 10.90 14.04
C GLY A 95 -7.00 9.61 13.49
N GLU A 96 -5.68 9.53 13.35
CA GLU A 96 -4.99 8.28 12.99
C GLU A 96 -4.77 7.41 14.22
N ASN A 97 -5.36 6.22 14.25
CA ASN A 97 -5.17 5.29 15.35
C ASN A 97 -3.83 4.53 15.20
N GLN A 98 -2.81 4.97 15.93
CA GLN A 98 -1.48 4.33 15.95
C GLN A 98 -1.45 2.91 16.55
N ASP A 99 -2.56 2.42 17.10
CA ASP A 99 -2.71 1.03 17.51
C ASP A 99 -3.29 0.15 16.39
N ASP A 100 -3.98 0.75 15.41
CA ASP A 100 -4.50 0.01 14.26
C ASP A 100 -3.39 -0.32 13.27
N ILE A 101 -3.08 -1.62 13.19
CA ILE A 101 -2.10 -2.16 12.24
C ILE A 101 -2.35 -1.75 10.79
N ARG A 102 -3.61 -1.52 10.38
CA ARG A 102 -3.94 -1.08 9.03
C ARG A 102 -3.42 0.33 8.76
N VAL A 103 -3.53 1.22 9.76
CA VAL A 103 -2.98 2.58 9.71
C VAL A 103 -1.45 2.52 9.65
N ILE A 104 -0.83 1.66 10.46
CA ILE A 104 0.62 1.47 10.48
C ILE A 104 1.13 0.97 9.12
N ILE A 105 0.51 -0.07 8.56
CA ILE A 105 0.88 -0.62 7.24
C ILE A 105 0.73 0.44 6.16
N LYS A 106 -0.33 1.26 6.19
CA LYS A 106 -0.53 2.35 5.24
C LYS A 106 0.60 3.38 5.31
N LYS A 107 1.00 3.80 6.51
CA LYS A 107 2.13 4.74 6.69
C LYS A 107 3.46 4.15 6.21
N LEU A 108 3.66 2.85 6.41
CA LEU A 108 4.84 2.16 5.90
C LEU A 108 4.80 1.99 4.37
N ASP A 109 3.63 1.77 3.77
CA ASP A 109 3.46 1.82 2.31
C ASP A 109 3.84 3.21 1.77
N GLU A 110 3.34 4.28 2.39
CA GLU A 110 3.67 5.67 2.03
C GLU A 110 5.19 5.92 2.17
N TYR A 111 5.81 5.46 3.26
CA TYR A 111 7.26 5.60 3.47
C TYR A 111 8.08 4.83 2.42
N PHE A 112 7.83 3.52 2.23
CA PHE A 112 8.69 2.69 1.37
C PHE A 112 8.40 2.86 -0.12
N ILE A 113 7.12 2.94 -0.49
CA ILE A 113 6.70 3.03 -1.89
C ILE A 113 6.73 4.49 -2.33
N GLY A 114 6.25 5.42 -1.50
CA GLY A 114 6.27 6.85 -1.80
C GLY A 114 7.70 7.37 -2.01
N GLU A 115 8.63 7.09 -1.10
CA GLU A 115 10.03 7.52 -1.24
C GLU A 115 10.74 6.85 -2.44
N CYS A 116 10.49 5.56 -2.68
CA CYS A 116 11.07 4.87 -3.83
C CYS A 116 10.52 5.42 -5.16
N ASN A 117 9.21 5.70 -5.20
CA ASN A 117 8.60 6.32 -6.36
C ASN A 117 9.14 7.73 -6.56
N GLU A 118 9.20 8.55 -5.50
CA GLU A 118 9.80 9.89 -5.52
C GLU A 118 11.25 9.85 -6.03
N THR A 119 12.06 8.91 -5.55
CA THR A 119 13.45 8.72 -6.00
C THR A 119 13.51 8.42 -7.49
N TYR A 120 12.64 7.53 -7.98
CA TYR A 120 12.57 7.18 -9.39
C TYR A 120 12.09 8.36 -10.26
N GLU A 121 11.04 9.06 -9.86
CA GLU A 121 10.52 10.24 -10.56
C GLU A 121 11.58 11.35 -10.63
N ARG A 122 12.32 11.58 -9.54
CA ARG A 122 13.47 12.49 -9.53
C ARG A 122 14.58 12.04 -10.46
N TYR A 123 14.86 10.75 -10.56
CA TYR A 123 15.81 10.23 -11.53
C TYR A 123 15.34 10.52 -12.97
N VAL A 124 14.08 10.26 -13.29
CA VAL A 124 13.49 10.53 -14.62
C VAL A 124 13.56 12.02 -14.95
N PHE A 125 13.19 12.90 -14.02
CA PHE A 125 13.32 14.35 -14.17
C PHE A 125 14.77 14.77 -14.44
N ASN A 126 15.72 14.30 -13.64
CA ASN A 126 17.12 14.70 -13.77
C ASN A 126 17.80 14.15 -15.04
N LYS A 127 17.35 13.00 -15.55
CA LYS A 127 17.80 12.40 -16.81
C LYS A 127 17.24 13.06 -18.06
N ARG A 128 16.24 13.93 -17.93
CA ARG A 128 15.51 14.48 -19.07
C ARG A 128 16.23 15.67 -19.70
N ASP A 129 16.89 15.48 -20.83
CA ASP A 129 17.51 16.54 -21.63
C ASP A 129 16.63 16.90 -22.84
N GLN A 130 16.70 18.12 -23.34
CA GLN A 130 15.96 18.58 -24.52
C GLN A 130 16.21 17.63 -25.70
N ASN A 131 15.15 17.22 -26.39
CA ASN A 131 15.29 16.36 -27.57
C ASN A 131 15.67 17.19 -28.81
N THR A 132 16.34 16.56 -29.77
CA THR A 132 16.64 17.22 -31.05
C THR A 132 15.35 17.64 -31.76
N GLY A 133 15.21 18.94 -32.06
CA GLY A 133 14.02 19.50 -32.68
C GLY A 133 12.87 19.81 -31.72
N GLU A 134 13.02 19.57 -30.42
CA GLU A 134 12.06 19.98 -29.40
C GLU A 134 12.18 21.48 -29.11
N THR A 135 11.04 22.19 -29.05
CA THR A 135 11.04 23.61 -28.66
C THR A 135 11.30 23.76 -27.16
N ILE A 136 11.86 24.90 -26.76
CA ILE A 136 12.09 25.21 -25.34
C ILE A 136 10.78 25.13 -24.55
N ASP A 137 9.68 25.67 -25.07
CA ASP A 137 8.38 25.63 -24.42
C ASP A 137 7.88 24.19 -24.18
N ALA A 138 8.05 23.30 -25.15
CA ALA A 138 7.68 21.88 -25.02
C ALA A 138 8.55 21.16 -23.99
N TYR A 139 9.84 21.48 -23.98
CA TYR A 139 10.77 20.94 -22.99
C TYR A 139 10.40 21.37 -21.57
N VAL A 140 10.17 22.68 -21.36
CA VAL A 140 9.73 23.24 -20.06
C VAL A 140 8.39 22.66 -19.62
N ALA A 141 7.42 22.50 -20.54
CA ALA A 141 6.15 21.87 -20.24
C ALA A 141 6.32 20.41 -19.76
N THR A 142 7.24 19.68 -20.37
CA THR A 142 7.58 18.31 -19.95
C THR A 142 8.23 18.31 -18.57
N LEU A 143 9.22 19.19 -18.32
CA LEU A 143 9.87 19.29 -17.01
C LEU A 143 8.88 19.62 -15.90
N ARG A 144 7.96 20.57 -16.13
CA ARG A 144 6.85 20.88 -15.20
C ARG A 144 5.94 19.69 -14.94
N THR A 145 5.72 18.86 -15.94
CA THR A 145 4.88 17.65 -15.78
C THR A 145 5.58 16.61 -14.90
N LEU A 146 6.87 16.38 -15.13
CA LEU A 146 7.67 15.43 -14.34
C LEU A 146 7.88 15.90 -12.90
N ALA A 147 8.12 17.20 -12.69
CA ALA A 147 8.38 17.77 -11.37
C ALA A 147 7.24 17.54 -10.36
N LYS A 148 5.97 17.47 -10.83
CA LYS A 148 4.80 17.21 -9.99
C LYS A 148 4.85 15.88 -9.22
N ALA A 149 5.56 14.88 -9.76
CA ALA A 149 5.70 13.57 -9.13
C ALA A 149 6.99 13.45 -8.27
N CYS A 150 7.85 14.48 -8.29
CA CYS A 150 9.14 14.48 -7.63
C CYS A 150 9.12 15.00 -6.19
N ASN A 151 7.96 15.47 -5.71
CA ASN A 151 7.79 16.03 -4.36
C ASN A 151 8.87 17.08 -4.01
N PHE A 152 9.15 18.01 -4.93
CA PHE A 152 10.17 19.05 -4.71
C PHE A 152 9.73 20.16 -3.75
N GLY A 153 8.44 20.22 -3.43
CA GLY A 153 7.89 21.24 -2.54
C GLY A 153 8.19 22.65 -3.02
N GLU A 154 8.67 23.50 -2.13
CA GLU A 154 8.98 24.91 -2.42
C GLU A 154 10.11 25.09 -3.46
N LEU A 155 10.93 24.05 -3.70
CA LEU A 155 12.05 24.09 -4.64
C LEU A 155 11.66 23.73 -6.07
N GLU A 156 10.40 23.39 -6.34
CA GLU A 156 9.94 22.91 -7.65
C GLU A 156 10.34 23.85 -8.80
N GLU A 157 9.98 25.13 -8.70
CA GLU A 157 10.27 26.11 -9.76
C GLU A 157 11.77 26.42 -9.91
N SER A 158 12.55 26.40 -8.83
CA SER A 158 14.00 26.58 -8.92
C SER A 158 14.67 25.41 -9.62
N LEU A 159 14.28 24.17 -9.28
CA LEU A 159 14.87 22.96 -9.85
C LEU A 159 14.48 22.78 -11.32
N ILE A 160 13.29 23.22 -11.74
CA ILE A 160 12.91 23.26 -13.16
C ILE A 160 13.83 24.22 -13.93
N LYS A 161 14.12 25.40 -13.40
CA LYS A 161 15.03 26.37 -14.04
C LYS A 161 16.46 25.84 -14.11
N ASP A 162 16.95 25.24 -13.04
CA ASP A 162 18.28 24.62 -13.01
C ASP A 162 18.37 23.51 -14.06
N LYS A 163 17.36 22.64 -14.14
CA LYS A 163 17.33 21.55 -15.13
C LYS A 163 17.21 22.07 -16.55
N LEU A 164 16.43 23.14 -16.78
CA LEU A 164 16.35 23.81 -18.07
C LEU A 164 17.74 24.28 -18.53
N VAL A 165 18.47 25.01 -17.68
CA VAL A 165 19.81 25.52 -18.02
C VAL A 165 20.80 24.39 -18.30
N LEU A 166 20.72 23.29 -17.54
CA LEU A 166 21.62 22.14 -17.69
C LEU A 166 21.28 21.23 -18.88
N GLY A 167 20.03 21.25 -19.37
CA GLY A 167 19.50 20.25 -20.31
C GLY A 167 19.18 20.76 -21.71
N ILE A 168 19.39 22.04 -22.01
CA ILE A 168 19.21 22.59 -23.37
C ILE A 168 20.33 22.15 -24.32
N ILE A 169 19.98 21.90 -25.58
CA ILE A 169 20.93 21.51 -26.63
C ILE A 169 21.75 22.71 -27.13
N ASP A 170 21.11 23.87 -27.28
CA ASP A 170 21.76 25.09 -27.74
C ASP A 170 21.74 26.17 -26.63
N PRO A 171 22.88 26.48 -25.99
CA PRO A 171 22.96 27.51 -24.98
C PRO A 171 22.83 28.96 -25.52
N ASN A 172 22.71 29.16 -26.84
CA ASN A 172 22.67 30.48 -27.48
C ASN A 172 21.32 30.84 -28.15
N THR A 173 20.22 30.14 -27.84
CA THR A 173 18.88 30.52 -28.34
C THR A 173 18.27 31.65 -27.54
#